data_AF-A0A0K0LRB8-F1
#
_entry.id   AF-A0A0K0LRB8-F1
#
_cell.length_a   1.000
_cell.length_b   1.000
_cell.length_c   1.000
_cell.angle_alpha   90.00
_cell.angle_beta   90.00
_cell.angle_gamma   90.00
#
_symmetry.space_group_name_H-M   'P 1'
#
loop_
_entity.id
_entity.type
_entity.pdbx_description
1 polymer ?
#
loop_
_entity_poly.entity_id
_entity_poly.type
_entity_poly.pdbx_seq_one_letter_code
_entity_poly.pdbx_strand_id
1 'polypeptide(L)'
;MGNEFRRIGYIRFYRSFHFRAYPSCWFSLCMAKRSLGMVLTEYSDKKKKEGKDSIKTVMSLIEFPLLDQTSSNSVISTTLKDLSNWSRLSSLWPLLYGTSCCFIEFASLIGSRFDFDRYGLVPRSSPRQADLILTAGTVTMKMAPSLVRLYEQMPEPKYVIAMGACTITGGMFSTDSYSTVRGVDKLIPVDVYLPGCPPKPEAVIDALTKLRKKISREIVEDRTLSQKKNRCFTTSHKLYVRRSTNTGTYEQELLYQSPSTLDISSETFFKSKSPVSSYKLVN
;
A
#
# COMPACT_ATOMS: atom_id res chain seq x y z
N MET A 1 51.63 -48.77 -27.92
CA MET A 1 52.46 -47.59 -28.21
C MET A 1 51.56 -46.64 -28.97
N GLY A 2 50.87 -45.70 -28.33
CA GLY A 2 51.43 -44.54 -27.65
C GLY A 2 51.12 -43.31 -28.52
N ASN A 3 50.20 -42.47 -28.04
CA ASN A 3 50.10 -40.99 -28.09
C ASN A 3 50.53 -40.25 -29.39
N GLU A 4 49.88 -39.18 -29.85
CA GLU A 4 49.68 -37.95 -29.08
C GLU A 4 48.83 -36.93 -29.86
N PHE A 5 47.88 -36.31 -29.17
CA PHE A 5 47.11 -35.14 -29.60
C PHE A 5 48.01 -33.90 -29.64
N ARG A 6 48.14 -33.24 -30.81
CA ARG A 6 48.67 -31.87 -30.90
C ARG A 6 47.56 -30.85 -30.66
N ARG A 7 47.63 -30.18 -29.52
CA ARG A 7 46.82 -29.00 -29.13
C ARG A 7 47.27 -27.77 -29.93
N ILE A 8 46.31 -27.00 -30.43
CA ILE A 8 46.49 -25.61 -30.85
C ILE A 8 46.11 -24.73 -29.66
N GLY A 9 47.07 -23.95 -29.18
CA GLY A 9 46.94 -23.09 -28.01
C GLY A 9 46.21 -21.78 -28.30
N TYR A 10 45.52 -21.26 -27.27
CA TYR A 10 45.14 -19.86 -27.18
C TYR A 10 45.71 -19.27 -25.90
N ILE A 11 46.38 -18.12 -26.06
CA ILE A 11 47.12 -17.35 -25.08
C ILE A 11 46.16 -16.71 -24.07
N ARG A 12 46.48 -16.80 -22.77
CA ARG A 12 45.74 -16.17 -21.66
C ARG A 12 46.62 -15.12 -20.99
N PHE A 13 46.26 -13.85 -21.14
CA PHE A 13 46.87 -12.76 -20.37
C PHE A 13 46.34 -12.79 -18.92
N TYR A 14 47.23 -12.95 -17.95
CA TYR A 14 46.95 -12.69 -16.54
C TYR A 14 47.51 -11.31 -16.18
N ARG A 15 46.69 -10.43 -15.62
CA ARG A 15 47.12 -9.18 -15.01
C ARG A 15 46.65 -9.17 -13.55
N SER A 16 47.60 -9.34 -12.63
CA SER A 16 47.39 -9.23 -11.19
C SER A 16 47.06 -7.80 -10.78
N PHE A 17 46.06 -7.64 -9.92
CA PHE A 17 45.83 -6.39 -9.18
C PHE A 17 45.90 -6.68 -7.67
N HIS A 18 46.83 -6.01 -7.01
CA HIS A 18 46.99 -5.96 -5.56
C HIS A 18 45.82 -5.20 -4.93
N PHE A 19 45.12 -5.80 -3.98
CA PHE A 19 44.15 -5.10 -3.12
C PHE A 19 44.81 -4.73 -1.79
N ARG A 20 44.87 -3.43 -1.51
CA ARG A 20 45.20 -2.86 -0.20
C ARG A 20 43.90 -2.74 0.59
N ALA A 21 43.81 -3.42 1.73
CA ALA A 21 42.63 -3.45 2.59
C ALA A 21 42.42 -2.10 3.30
N TYR A 22 41.19 -1.59 3.26
CA TYR A 22 40.65 -0.63 4.23
C TYR A 22 39.41 -1.28 4.88
N PRO A 23 39.29 -1.27 6.22
CA PRO A 23 38.22 -1.97 6.91
C PRO A 23 36.92 -1.15 6.91
N SER A 24 35.79 -1.85 6.98
CA SER A 24 34.42 -1.38 7.29
C SER A 24 33.55 -0.79 6.16
N CYS A 25 33.01 -1.66 5.30
CA CYS A 25 31.61 -1.55 4.84
C CYS A 25 31.17 -2.85 4.16
N TRP A 26 30.10 -3.49 4.64
CA TRP A 26 29.57 -4.73 4.06
C TRP A 26 28.49 -4.37 3.02
N PHE A 27 28.82 -4.54 1.73
CA PHE A 27 27.84 -4.70 0.66
C PHE A 27 28.32 -5.88 -0.19
N SER A 28 27.55 -6.96 -0.24
CA SER A 28 27.76 -8.05 -1.20
C SER A 28 26.70 -7.97 -2.27
N LEU A 29 27.15 -7.52 -3.44
CA LEU A 29 26.47 -7.59 -4.72
C LEU A 29 26.87 -8.93 -5.36
N CYS A 30 25.92 -9.75 -5.80
CA CYS A 30 26.24 -10.90 -6.66
C CYS A 30 25.24 -11.00 -7.82
N MET A 31 25.76 -10.83 -9.03
CA MET A 31 25.07 -11.03 -10.31
C MET A 31 25.49 -12.39 -10.88
N ALA A 32 24.53 -13.20 -11.35
CA ALA A 32 24.82 -14.27 -12.31
C ALA A 32 23.64 -14.53 -13.26
N LYS A 33 24.00 -14.77 -14.53
CA LYS A 33 23.19 -14.82 -15.76
C LYS A 33 22.40 -16.13 -15.95
N ARG A 34 21.32 -16.00 -16.74
CA ARG A 34 20.50 -17.01 -17.46
C ARG A 34 21.30 -18.20 -18.06
N SER A 35 20.73 -19.42 -18.01
CA SER A 35 20.01 -20.05 -19.16
C SER A 35 19.59 -21.52 -18.92
N LEU A 36 18.35 -21.84 -19.33
CA LEU A 36 17.82 -23.07 -19.95
C LEU A 36 17.94 -24.45 -19.27
N GLY A 37 16.78 -25.10 -19.07
CA GLY A 37 16.62 -26.56 -19.01
C GLY A 37 15.73 -27.08 -17.88
N MET A 38 14.41 -27.09 -18.06
CA MET A 38 13.49 -27.86 -17.22
C MET A 38 13.62 -29.35 -17.59
N VAL A 39 14.18 -30.16 -16.70
CA VAL A 39 14.05 -31.62 -16.74
C VAL A 39 13.19 -32.00 -15.54
N LEU A 40 11.99 -32.50 -15.83
CA LEU A 40 11.07 -33.06 -14.86
C LEU A 40 11.61 -34.43 -14.43
N THR A 41 12.13 -34.53 -13.22
CA THR A 41 12.34 -35.85 -12.58
C THR A 41 11.29 -36.02 -11.51
N GLU A 42 10.29 -36.85 -11.80
CA GLU A 42 9.44 -37.44 -10.77
C GLU A 42 10.32 -38.28 -9.84
N TYR A 43 10.46 -37.86 -8.59
CA TYR A 43 11.09 -38.66 -7.55
C TYR A 43 10.05 -38.92 -6.46
N SER A 44 9.49 -40.13 -6.52
CA SER A 44 8.65 -40.71 -5.48
C SER A 44 9.54 -41.14 -4.33
N ASP A 45 9.35 -40.57 -3.14
CA ASP A 45 9.94 -41.14 -1.93
C ASP A 45 8.89 -41.32 -0.83
N LYS A 46 8.51 -42.58 -0.62
CA LYS A 46 7.80 -43.05 0.56
C LYS A 46 8.84 -43.54 1.57
N LYS A 47 9.13 -42.77 2.62
CA LYS A 47 9.52 -43.35 3.91
C LYS A 47 8.91 -42.62 5.10
N LYS A 48 8.31 -43.42 5.96
CA LYS A 48 7.60 -43.06 7.19
C LYS A 48 8.58 -43.09 8.37
N LYS A 49 8.32 -42.16 9.29
CA LYS A 49 8.42 -42.21 10.76
C LYS A 49 9.67 -41.67 11.49
N GLU A 50 9.31 -40.71 12.34
CA GLU A 50 9.79 -40.41 13.69
C GLU A 50 10.99 -39.45 13.82
N GLY A 51 10.63 -38.15 13.86
CA GLY A 51 11.38 -37.08 14.50
C GLY A 51 10.41 -36.01 14.96
N LYS A 52 10.19 -35.90 16.27
CA LYS A 52 9.43 -34.82 16.91
C LYS A 52 10.17 -33.48 16.71
N ASP A 53 9.40 -32.42 16.51
CA ASP A 53 9.75 -31.01 16.78
C ASP A 53 10.66 -30.24 15.81
N SER A 54 10.36 -30.19 14.50
CA SER A 54 11.05 -29.23 13.60
C SER A 54 10.18 -28.48 12.57
N ILE A 55 8.84 -28.59 12.62
CA ILE A 55 7.92 -27.85 11.73
C ILE A 55 7.07 -26.85 12.52
N LYS A 56 7.70 -26.13 13.45
CA LYS A 56 7.12 -24.89 13.97
C LYS A 56 7.75 -23.75 13.18
N THR A 57 6.90 -22.99 12.52
CA THR A 57 7.12 -21.56 12.26
C THR A 57 7.77 -21.20 10.92
N VAL A 58 7.12 -21.55 9.80
CA VAL A 58 7.17 -20.66 8.62
C VAL A 58 6.15 -19.56 8.88
N MET A 59 6.60 -18.36 9.29
CA MET A 59 5.78 -17.28 9.87
C MET A 59 4.73 -16.63 8.93
N SER A 60 4.57 -17.14 7.72
CA SER A 60 3.49 -16.75 6.81
C SER A 60 3.36 -17.82 5.73
N LEU A 61 2.54 -18.83 5.95
CA LEU A 61 2.26 -19.83 4.92
C LEU A 61 1.41 -19.19 3.83
N ILE A 62 1.91 -19.22 2.60
CA ILE A 62 1.13 -18.88 1.41
C ILE A 62 0.17 -20.05 1.19
N GLU A 63 -1.13 -19.79 1.34
CA GLU A 63 -2.17 -20.77 1.03
C GLU A 63 -2.20 -20.93 -0.50
N PHE A 64 -1.91 -22.15 -0.98
CA PHE A 64 -1.95 -22.43 -2.42
C PHE A 64 -3.41 -22.45 -2.88
N PRO A 65 -3.81 -21.63 -3.87
CA PRO A 65 -5.18 -21.65 -4.35
C PRO A 65 -5.47 -22.99 -5.03
N LEU A 66 -6.35 -23.80 -4.43
CA LEU A 66 -6.97 -24.97 -5.04
C LEU A 66 -8.13 -24.55 -5.96
N LEU A 67 -7.82 -23.74 -6.97
CA LEU A 67 -8.79 -23.35 -7.99
C LEU A 67 -8.18 -23.70 -9.34
N ASP A 68 -8.68 -24.76 -9.95
CA ASP A 68 -8.36 -25.15 -11.33
C ASP A 68 -8.92 -24.06 -12.25
N GLN A 69 -8.11 -23.04 -12.51
CA GLN A 69 -8.49 -21.90 -13.33
C GLN A 69 -8.49 -22.33 -14.80
N THR A 70 -9.53 -23.05 -15.19
CA THR A 70 -9.78 -23.45 -16.59
C THR A 70 -10.33 -22.24 -17.37
N SER A 71 -9.49 -21.22 -17.59
CA SER A 71 -9.88 -20.08 -18.42
C SER A 71 -9.94 -20.52 -19.89
N SER A 72 -11.14 -20.77 -20.41
CA SER A 72 -11.35 -20.94 -21.85
C SER A 72 -11.27 -19.57 -22.53
N ASN A 73 -10.05 -19.14 -22.87
CA ASN A 73 -9.83 -17.85 -23.50
C ASN A 73 -10.22 -17.92 -24.99
N SER A 74 -11.43 -17.46 -25.33
CA SER A 74 -11.79 -17.16 -26.71
C SER A 74 -11.09 -15.86 -27.16
N VAL A 75 -10.64 -15.81 -28.43
CA VAL A 75 -9.96 -14.65 -29.03
C VAL A 75 -10.81 -13.37 -28.94
N ILE A 76 -12.13 -13.53 -28.97
CA ILE A 76 -13.09 -12.41 -28.82
C ILE A 76 -13.09 -11.88 -27.37
N SER A 77 -12.98 -12.76 -26.36
CA SER A 77 -12.92 -12.36 -24.95
C SER A 77 -11.62 -11.61 -24.64
N THR A 78 -10.49 -12.05 -25.21
CA THR A 78 -9.20 -11.38 -24.98
C THR A 78 -9.17 -9.98 -25.59
N THR A 79 -9.67 -9.80 -26.81
CA THR A 79 -9.71 -8.48 -27.47
C THR A 79 -10.57 -7.46 -26.71
N LEU A 80 -11.72 -7.87 -26.16
CA LEU A 80 -12.57 -7.02 -25.32
C LEU A 80 -11.89 -6.66 -23.99
N LYS A 81 -11.17 -7.60 -23.38
CA LYS A 81 -10.39 -7.37 -22.15
C LYS A 81 -9.28 -6.34 -22.41
N ASP A 82 -8.55 -6.50 -23.51
CA ASP A 82 -7.48 -5.58 -23.90
C ASP A 82 -8.01 -4.16 -24.12
N LEU A 83 -9.16 -4.02 -24.79
CA LEU A 83 -9.82 -2.72 -24.98
C LEU A 83 -10.23 -2.08 -23.64
N SER A 84 -10.81 -2.86 -22.72
CA SER A 84 -11.23 -2.38 -21.40
C SER A 84 -10.05 -1.97 -20.52
N ASN A 85 -8.95 -2.74 -20.57
CA ASN A 85 -7.75 -2.42 -19.82
C ASN A 85 -7.04 -1.20 -20.42
N TRP A 86 -7.01 -1.10 -21.75
CA TRP A 86 -6.47 0.06 -22.47
C TRP A 86 -7.23 1.35 -22.14
N SER A 87 -8.57 1.33 -22.09
CA SER A 87 -9.33 2.53 -21.75
C SER A 87 -9.02 3.01 -20.34
N ARG A 88 -8.97 2.10 -19.35
CA ARG A 88 -8.66 2.44 -17.95
C ARG A 88 -7.26 2.99 -17.77
N LEU A 89 -6.24 2.32 -18.31
CA LEU A 89 -4.85 2.76 -18.14
C LEU A 89 -4.54 4.09 -18.84
N SER A 90 -5.33 4.43 -19.87
CA SER A 90 -5.18 5.66 -20.65
C SER A 90 -5.87 6.87 -19.98
N SER A 91 -6.82 6.66 -19.07
CA SER A 91 -7.61 7.73 -18.45
C SER A 91 -7.75 7.55 -16.93
N LEU A 92 -6.63 7.47 -16.21
CA LEU A 92 -6.65 7.40 -14.74
C LEU A 92 -6.85 8.79 -14.15
N TRP A 93 -7.77 8.96 -13.21
CA TRP A 93 -8.05 10.21 -12.52
C TRP A 93 -7.58 10.13 -11.06
N PRO A 94 -6.38 10.65 -10.75
CA PRO A 94 -5.88 10.66 -9.40
C PRO A 94 -6.62 11.64 -8.50
N LEU A 95 -6.86 11.22 -7.27
CA LEU A 95 -7.34 12.07 -6.20
C LEU A 95 -6.26 13.09 -5.84
N LEU A 96 -6.65 14.36 -5.77
CA LEU A 96 -5.84 15.44 -5.19
C LEU A 96 -5.71 15.24 -3.68
N TYR A 97 -4.81 14.34 -3.30
CA TYR A 97 -4.53 13.99 -1.91
C TYR A 97 -3.08 14.30 -1.55
N GLY A 98 -2.89 15.01 -0.45
CA GLY A 98 -1.56 15.35 0.06
C GLY A 98 -1.61 15.72 1.52
N THR A 99 -0.65 15.23 2.29
CA THR A 99 -0.58 15.48 3.74
C THR A 99 0.75 16.08 4.19
N SER A 100 1.81 15.98 3.38
CA SER A 100 3.17 16.39 3.76
C SER A 100 4.01 16.79 2.53
N CYS A 101 5.34 16.78 2.67
CA CYS A 101 6.30 17.25 1.65
C CYS A 101 6.17 16.57 0.28
N CYS A 102 5.78 15.29 0.21
CA CYS A 102 5.62 14.60 -1.08
C CYS A 102 4.52 15.21 -1.95
N PHE A 103 3.57 15.95 -1.37
CA PHE A 103 2.52 16.62 -2.16
C PHE A 103 3.07 17.72 -3.05
N ILE A 104 4.16 18.40 -2.67
CA ILE A 104 4.75 19.45 -3.49
C ILE A 104 5.36 18.84 -4.77
N GLU A 105 6.01 17.68 -4.66
CA GLU A 105 6.52 16.95 -5.83
C GLU A 105 5.40 16.36 -6.69
N PHE A 106 4.24 16.06 -6.09
CA PHE A 106 3.06 15.71 -6.87
C PHE A 106 2.46 16.94 -7.56
N ALA A 107 2.37 18.08 -6.88
CA ALA A 107 1.86 19.32 -7.45
C ALA A 107 2.75 19.85 -8.58
N SER A 108 4.07 19.61 -8.52
CA SER A 108 4.99 19.97 -9.60
C SER A 108 4.72 19.20 -10.90
N LEU A 109 4.11 18.01 -10.82
CA LEU A 109 3.64 17.25 -11.99
C LEU A 109 2.48 17.93 -12.70
N ILE A 110 1.58 18.56 -11.93
CA ILE A 110 0.42 19.31 -12.47
C ILE A 110 0.91 20.56 -13.23
N GLY A 111 2.10 21.05 -12.93
CA GLY A 111 2.74 22.16 -13.63
C GLY A 111 3.15 21.83 -15.07
N SER A 112 3.52 22.88 -15.81
CA SER A 112 3.85 22.80 -17.24
C SER A 112 5.11 21.99 -17.56
N ARG A 113 6.03 21.84 -16.60
CA ARG A 113 7.33 21.18 -16.85
C ARG A 113 7.18 19.68 -17.11
N PHE A 114 6.36 19.01 -16.31
CA PHE A 114 6.20 17.55 -16.38
C PHE A 114 4.87 17.14 -17.01
N ASP A 115 3.87 18.02 -16.97
CA ASP A 115 2.60 17.88 -17.72
C ASP A 115 1.93 16.52 -17.46
N PHE A 116 1.30 16.43 -16.30
CA PHE A 116 0.62 15.23 -15.84
C PHE A 116 -0.53 14.78 -16.77
N ASP A 117 -1.22 15.74 -17.40
CA ASP A 117 -2.35 15.49 -18.29
C ASP A 117 -1.92 14.83 -19.62
N ARG A 118 -0.65 14.97 -20.02
CA ARG A 118 -0.08 14.24 -21.18
C ARG A 118 -0.27 12.74 -21.11
N TYR A 119 -0.25 12.20 -19.89
CA TYR A 119 -0.44 10.79 -19.67
C TYR A 119 -1.93 10.42 -19.64
N GLY A 120 -2.86 11.37 -19.68
CA GLY A 120 -4.30 11.16 -19.49
C GLY A 120 -4.69 11.15 -18.01
N LEU A 121 -3.95 11.91 -17.19
CA LEU A 121 -4.16 12.01 -15.76
C LEU A 121 -4.77 13.35 -15.39
N VAL A 122 -6.06 13.33 -15.07
CA VAL A 122 -6.78 14.53 -14.66
C VAL A 122 -6.99 14.50 -13.14
N PRO A 123 -6.32 15.38 -12.38
CA PRO A 123 -6.48 15.40 -10.93
C PRO A 123 -7.92 15.79 -10.55
N ARG A 124 -8.57 14.99 -9.69
CA ARG A 124 -9.93 15.23 -9.19
C ARG A 124 -9.90 15.47 -7.68
N SER A 125 -10.68 16.44 -7.22
CA SER A 125 -10.84 16.75 -5.79
C SER A 125 -11.86 15.85 -5.08
N SER A 126 -12.73 15.17 -5.85
CA SER A 126 -13.77 14.30 -5.30
C SER A 126 -13.36 12.83 -5.37
N PRO A 127 -13.41 12.08 -4.24
CA PRO A 127 -13.11 10.65 -4.23
C PRO A 127 -14.10 9.83 -5.06
N ARG A 128 -15.32 10.32 -5.28
CA ARG A 128 -16.31 9.61 -6.10
C ARG A 128 -16.00 9.66 -7.59
N GLN A 129 -15.17 10.61 -8.01
CA GLN A 129 -14.74 10.77 -9.41
C GLN A 129 -13.37 10.15 -9.66
N ALA A 130 -12.51 10.09 -8.63
CA ALA A 130 -11.16 9.54 -8.76
C ALA A 130 -11.15 8.01 -8.72
N ASP A 131 -10.24 7.41 -9.48
CA ASP A 131 -9.96 5.96 -9.51
C ASP A 131 -8.54 5.63 -9.02
N LEU A 132 -7.64 6.62 -8.95
CA LEU A 132 -6.30 6.47 -8.43
C LEU A 132 -6.14 7.31 -7.16
N ILE A 133 -5.55 6.76 -6.11
CA ILE A 133 -5.12 7.52 -4.93
C ILE A 133 -3.60 7.44 -4.79
N LEU A 134 -2.96 8.60 -4.95
CA LEU A 134 -1.54 8.75 -4.67
C LEU A 134 -1.40 9.23 -3.23
N THR A 135 -0.88 8.37 -2.36
CA THR A 135 -0.69 8.72 -0.95
C THR A 135 0.58 9.56 -0.80
N ALA A 136 0.46 10.86 -1.09
CA ALA A 136 1.57 11.80 -1.12
C ALA A 136 1.80 12.47 0.25
N GLY A 137 2.41 11.73 1.18
CA GLY A 137 2.86 12.28 2.47
C GLY A 137 2.62 11.39 3.67
N THR A 138 3.04 11.85 4.84
CA THR A 138 2.94 11.09 6.08
C THR A 138 1.49 10.99 6.54
N VAL A 139 1.07 9.80 6.96
CA VAL A 139 -0.26 9.55 7.52
C VAL A 139 -0.14 9.48 9.04
N THR A 140 -0.81 10.40 9.73
CA THR A 140 -0.91 10.39 11.21
C THR A 140 -2.11 9.57 11.68
N MET A 141 -2.12 9.17 12.95
CA MET A 141 -3.25 8.46 13.57
C MET A 141 -4.58 9.21 13.41
N LYS A 142 -4.55 10.54 13.45
CA LYS A 142 -5.74 11.38 13.23
C LYS A 142 -6.23 11.33 11.77
N MET A 143 -5.31 11.24 10.81
CA MET A 143 -5.64 11.21 9.39
C MET A 143 -5.98 9.81 8.88
N ALA A 144 -5.49 8.75 9.54
CA ALA A 144 -5.72 7.36 9.18
C ALA A 144 -7.20 7.00 8.90
N PRO A 145 -8.17 7.28 9.79
CA PRO A 145 -9.57 6.96 9.52
C PRO A 145 -10.15 7.76 8.35
N SER A 146 -9.71 9.01 8.17
CA SER A 146 -10.13 9.83 7.03
C SER A 146 -9.62 9.29 5.70
N LEU A 147 -8.39 8.78 5.67
CA LEU A 147 -7.82 8.14 4.48
C LEU A 147 -8.58 6.87 4.09
N VAL A 148 -8.87 5.99 5.06
CA VAL A 148 -9.69 4.79 4.83
C VAL A 148 -11.06 5.17 4.29
N ARG A 149 -11.70 6.20 4.86
CA ARG A 149 -12.99 6.70 4.38
C ARG A 149 -12.93 7.21 2.94
N LEU A 150 -11.87 7.92 2.56
CA LEU A 150 -11.68 8.37 1.17
C LEU A 150 -11.58 7.17 0.23
N TYR A 151 -10.76 6.18 0.59
CA TYR A 151 -10.60 4.95 -0.19
C TYR A 151 -11.91 4.13 -0.32
N GLU A 152 -12.72 4.09 0.74
CA GLU A 152 -14.03 3.42 0.71
C GLU A 152 -15.06 4.16 -0.15
N GLN A 153 -14.95 5.47 -0.31
CA GLN A 153 -15.85 6.27 -1.14
C GLN A 153 -15.52 6.25 -2.63
N MET A 154 -14.35 5.73 -3.01
CA MET A 154 -13.92 5.59 -4.40
C MET A 154 -14.64 4.42 -5.10
N PRO A 155 -15.05 4.58 -6.37
CA PRO A 155 -15.60 3.51 -7.18
C PRO A 155 -14.57 2.41 -7.45
N GLU A 156 -15.03 1.20 -7.75
CA GLU A 156 -14.18 0.14 -8.31
C GLU A 156 -14.15 0.28 -9.85
N PRO A 157 -12.99 0.14 -10.53
CA PRO A 157 -11.65 -0.22 -10.03
C PRO A 157 -10.94 0.96 -9.37
N LYS A 158 -10.20 0.70 -8.29
CA LYS A 158 -9.37 1.71 -7.63
C LYS A 158 -7.96 1.22 -7.40
N TYR A 159 -7.01 2.14 -7.54
CA TYR A 159 -5.59 1.85 -7.43
C TYR A 159 -4.92 2.77 -6.41
N VAL A 160 -3.94 2.24 -5.68
CA VAL A 160 -3.21 2.94 -4.63
C VAL A 160 -1.72 2.92 -4.92
N ILE A 161 -1.11 4.11 -4.99
CA ILE A 161 0.34 4.25 -5.03
C ILE A 161 0.83 4.83 -3.70
N ALA A 162 1.77 4.15 -3.06
CA ALA A 162 2.47 4.64 -1.87
C ALA A 162 3.65 5.52 -2.29
N MET A 163 3.53 6.84 -2.10
CA MET A 163 4.54 7.82 -2.51
C MET A 163 5.37 8.31 -1.32
N GLY A 164 6.65 7.94 -1.35
CA GLY A 164 7.66 8.40 -0.42
C GLY A 164 7.87 7.45 0.76
N ALA A 165 9.01 7.59 1.43
CA ALA A 165 9.45 6.69 2.49
C ALA A 165 8.45 6.60 3.66
N CYS A 166 7.75 7.71 3.94
CA CYS A 166 6.78 7.78 5.04
C CYS A 166 5.57 6.86 4.83
N THR A 167 5.09 6.70 3.59
CA THR A 167 3.95 5.81 3.30
C THR A 167 4.34 4.35 3.15
N ILE A 168 5.62 4.04 2.94
CA ILE A 168 6.07 2.65 2.78
C ILE A 168 6.36 2.04 4.16
N THR A 169 7.20 2.70 4.96
CA THR A 169 7.67 2.14 6.25
C THR A 169 7.45 3.07 7.44
N GLY A 170 6.92 4.28 7.22
CA GLY A 170 6.98 5.38 8.18
C GLY A 170 8.20 6.30 7.98
N GLY A 171 9.16 5.91 7.12
CA GLY A 171 10.30 6.75 6.76
C GLY A 171 11.13 7.16 7.98
N MET A 172 11.47 8.44 8.09
CA MET A 172 12.20 8.96 9.26
C MET A 172 11.40 8.86 10.57
N PHE A 173 10.07 8.77 10.48
CA PHE A 173 9.18 8.70 11.65
C PHE A 173 9.00 7.26 12.15
N SER A 174 9.65 6.28 11.51
CA SER A 174 9.49 4.86 11.86
C SER A 174 10.03 4.50 13.25
N THR A 175 11.09 5.15 13.73
CA THR A 175 11.72 4.86 15.02
C THR A 175 10.94 5.46 16.19
N ASP A 176 10.89 6.79 16.26
CA ASP A 176 10.60 7.51 17.52
C ASP A 176 9.22 8.17 17.56
N SER A 177 8.44 8.13 16.47
CA SER A 177 7.15 8.81 16.46
C SER A 177 6.04 7.97 17.09
N TYR A 178 5.26 8.61 17.97
CA TYR A 178 4.13 7.98 18.67
C TYR A 178 2.82 8.03 17.87
N SER A 179 2.72 8.93 16.89
CA SER A 179 1.46 9.30 16.23
C SER A 179 1.44 9.06 14.73
N THR A 180 2.51 8.57 14.11
CA THR A 180 2.51 8.26 12.67
C THR A 180 2.21 6.79 12.43
N VAL A 181 1.49 6.52 11.35
CA VAL A 181 1.25 5.16 10.89
C VAL A 181 2.47 4.70 10.10
N ARG A 182 3.10 3.62 10.57
CA ARG A 182 4.29 3.02 9.93
C ARG A 182 3.88 2.22 8.69
N GLY A 183 3.64 2.92 7.59
CA GLY A 183 3.19 2.32 6.32
C GLY A 183 1.68 2.46 6.09
N VAL A 184 1.31 2.82 4.86
CA VAL A 184 -0.09 2.99 4.44
C VAL A 184 -0.75 1.66 4.08
N ASP A 185 0.07 0.64 3.80
CA ASP A 185 -0.27 -0.76 3.58
C ASP A 185 -1.08 -1.38 4.72
N LYS A 186 -0.91 -0.88 5.95
CA LYS A 186 -1.70 -1.26 7.12
C LYS A 186 -3.15 -0.78 7.09
N LEU A 187 -3.45 0.25 6.30
CA LEU A 187 -4.76 0.88 6.21
C LEU A 187 -5.50 0.47 4.93
N ILE A 188 -4.80 0.55 3.80
CA ILE A 188 -5.36 0.30 2.47
C ILE A 188 -4.38 -0.54 1.65
N PRO A 189 -4.88 -1.41 0.75
CA PRO A 189 -4.01 -2.24 -0.08
C PRO A 189 -3.25 -1.36 -1.08
N VAL A 190 -1.93 -1.50 -1.12
CA VAL A 190 -1.05 -0.72 -2.01
C VAL A 190 -0.70 -1.53 -3.26
N ASP A 191 -0.82 -0.92 -4.43
CA ASP A 191 -0.48 -1.54 -5.71
C ASP A 191 0.98 -1.36 -6.11
N VAL A 192 1.50 -0.14 -5.91
CA VAL A 192 2.86 0.23 -6.28
C VAL A 192 3.49 1.06 -5.17
N TYR A 193 4.72 0.69 -4.80
CA TYR A 193 5.53 1.44 -3.84
C TYR A 193 6.56 2.31 -4.59
N LEU A 194 6.63 3.59 -4.24
CA LEU A 194 7.56 4.55 -4.78
C LEU A 194 8.48 5.10 -3.67
N PRO A 195 9.73 4.61 -3.56
CA PRO A 195 10.67 5.12 -2.57
C PRO A 195 11.16 6.54 -2.93
N GLY A 196 11.41 7.36 -1.89
CA GLY A 196 11.94 8.72 -2.03
C GLY A 196 11.59 9.60 -0.82
N CYS A 197 12.28 10.73 -0.62
CA CYS A 197 12.00 11.65 0.48
C CYS A 197 12.37 13.12 0.14
N PRO A 198 11.56 13.83 -0.69
CA PRO A 198 10.49 13.29 -1.53
C PRO A 198 11.07 12.66 -2.83
N PRO A 199 10.33 11.76 -3.49
CA PRO A 199 10.75 11.23 -4.79
C PRO A 199 10.70 12.34 -5.85
N LYS A 200 11.65 12.33 -6.79
CA LYS A 200 11.63 13.28 -7.91
C LYS A 200 10.38 13.08 -8.78
N PRO A 201 9.86 14.13 -9.45
CA PRO A 201 8.67 14.02 -10.29
C PRO A 201 8.80 12.97 -11.39
N GLU A 202 9.99 12.81 -11.98
CA GLU A 202 10.25 11.78 -12.99
C GLU A 202 10.07 10.35 -12.43
N ALA A 203 10.39 10.14 -11.16
CA ALA A 203 10.19 8.85 -10.49
C ALA A 203 8.70 8.55 -10.23
N VAL A 204 7.87 9.59 -10.07
CA VAL A 204 6.41 9.43 -9.98
C VAL A 204 5.84 8.97 -11.31
N ILE A 205 6.33 9.52 -12.43
CA ILE A 205 5.95 9.10 -13.79
C ILE A 205 6.36 7.64 -14.04
N ASP A 206 7.52 7.20 -13.55
CA ASP A 206 7.93 5.79 -13.61
C ASP A 206 7.02 4.88 -12.78
N ALA A 207 6.64 5.28 -11.56
CA ALA A 207 5.69 4.53 -10.74
C ALA A 207 4.33 4.39 -11.42
N LEU A 208 3.85 5.44 -12.08
CA LEU A 208 2.64 5.38 -12.89
C LEU A 208 2.80 4.43 -14.08
N THR A 209 3.93 4.46 -14.77
CA THR A 209 4.21 3.55 -15.88
C THR A 209 4.19 2.09 -15.42
N LYS A 210 4.69 1.81 -14.21
CA LYS A 210 4.58 0.49 -13.56
C LYS A 210 3.13 0.14 -13.22
N LEU A 211 2.34 1.09 -12.72
CA LEU A 211 0.92 0.87 -12.47
C LEU A 211 0.17 0.52 -13.77
N ARG A 212 0.43 1.22 -14.87
CA ARG A 212 -0.19 0.90 -16.19
C ARG A 212 0.12 -0.52 -16.66
N LYS A 213 1.37 -0.97 -16.46
CA LYS A 213 1.78 -2.35 -16.76
C LYS A 213 1.10 -3.38 -15.87
N LYS A 214 0.71 -3.01 -14.64
CA LYS A 214 -0.10 -3.85 -13.76
C LYS A 214 -1.53 -3.95 -14.29
N ILE A 215 -2.17 -2.81 -14.57
CA ILE A 215 -3.54 -2.72 -15.10
C ILE A 215 -3.68 -3.47 -16.42
N SER A 216 -2.69 -3.37 -17.32
CA SER A 216 -2.72 -4.08 -18.61
C SER A 216 -2.78 -5.60 -18.47
N ARG A 217 -2.36 -6.16 -17.32
CA ARG A 217 -2.32 -7.60 -17.06
C ARG A 217 -3.52 -8.10 -16.24
N GLU A 218 -4.41 -7.22 -15.82
CA GLU A 218 -5.55 -7.59 -14.97
C GLU A 218 -6.59 -8.39 -15.75
N ILE A 219 -7.03 -9.51 -15.17
CA ILE A 219 -8.08 -10.36 -15.70
C ILE A 219 -9.40 -9.95 -15.05
N VAL A 220 -10.47 -9.87 -15.84
CA VAL A 220 -11.80 -9.40 -15.39
C VAL A 220 -12.37 -10.26 -14.25
N GLU A 221 -12.03 -11.55 -14.19
CA GLU A 221 -12.51 -12.50 -13.16
C GLU A 221 -11.93 -12.26 -11.76
N ASP A 222 -10.73 -11.66 -11.66
CA ASP A 222 -10.13 -11.29 -10.36
C ASP A 222 -10.98 -10.23 -9.63
N ARG A 223 -11.86 -9.52 -10.35
CA ARG A 223 -12.74 -8.48 -9.80
C ARG A 223 -13.85 -9.04 -8.92
N THR A 224 -14.33 -10.24 -9.23
CA THR A 224 -15.34 -10.94 -8.41
C THR A 224 -14.79 -11.27 -7.01
N LEU A 225 -13.47 -11.42 -6.88
CA LEU A 225 -12.77 -11.63 -5.62
C LEU A 225 -12.51 -10.34 -4.82
N SER A 226 -12.44 -9.19 -5.50
CA SER A 226 -12.22 -7.88 -4.85
C SER A 226 -13.44 -7.38 -4.08
N GLN A 227 -14.63 -7.95 -4.30
CA GLN A 227 -15.81 -7.56 -3.55
C GLN A 227 -15.60 -7.81 -2.05
N LYS A 228 -15.73 -6.74 -1.26
CA LYS A 228 -15.58 -6.76 0.20
C LYS A 228 -16.48 -7.84 0.79
N LYS A 229 -15.90 -8.92 1.32
CA LYS A 229 -16.67 -9.97 2.01
C LYS A 229 -17.21 -9.40 3.31
N ASN A 230 -18.54 -9.29 3.41
CA ASN A 230 -19.21 -8.76 4.59
C ASN A 230 -19.22 -9.81 5.70
N ARG A 231 -18.12 -9.92 6.45
CA ARG A 231 -18.06 -10.69 7.70
C ARG A 231 -18.41 -9.77 8.86
N CYS A 232 -19.70 -9.69 9.17
CA CYS A 232 -20.21 -8.84 10.26
C CYS A 232 -20.34 -9.65 11.54
N PHE A 233 -19.74 -9.16 12.62
CA PHE A 233 -19.89 -9.69 13.97
C PHE A 233 -20.41 -8.59 14.89
N THR A 234 -21.37 -8.91 15.75
CA THR A 234 -21.95 -7.96 16.70
C THR A 234 -21.64 -8.42 18.12
N THR A 235 -21.12 -7.52 18.95
CA THR A 235 -20.80 -7.79 20.36
C THR A 235 -21.24 -6.60 21.22
N SER A 236 -21.87 -6.88 22.36
CA SER A 236 -22.29 -5.86 23.32
C SER A 236 -21.12 -5.40 24.19
N HIS A 237 -21.07 -4.11 24.53
CA HIS A 237 -20.00 -3.50 25.34
C HIS A 237 -20.57 -2.64 26.47
N LYS A 238 -19.81 -2.47 27.57
CA LYS A 238 -20.18 -1.66 28.75
C LYS A 238 -19.41 -0.33 28.83
N LEU A 239 -19.09 0.28 27.68
CA LEU A 239 -18.36 1.56 27.64
C LEU A 239 -19.31 2.72 27.97
N TYR A 240 -18.79 3.76 28.63
CA TYR A 240 -19.55 4.98 28.91
C TYR A 240 -19.58 5.88 27.68
N VAL A 241 -20.77 6.34 27.29
CA VAL A 241 -20.94 7.31 26.20
C VAL A 241 -20.49 8.69 26.68
N ARG A 242 -19.44 9.24 26.06
CA ARG A 242 -19.00 10.63 26.25
C ARG A 242 -19.54 11.52 25.13
N ARG A 243 -19.85 12.78 25.47
CA ARG A 243 -20.22 13.81 24.48
C ARG A 243 -19.00 14.18 23.62
N SER A 244 -19.22 14.57 22.37
CA SER A 244 -18.16 15.05 21.47
C SER A 244 -17.46 16.27 22.09
N THR A 245 -16.13 16.30 22.04
CA THR A 245 -15.33 17.47 22.43
C THR A 245 -15.37 18.57 21.37
N ASN A 246 -15.64 18.23 20.11
CA ASN A 246 -15.69 19.19 19.02
C ASN A 246 -17.15 19.63 18.81
N THR A 247 -17.52 20.76 19.41
CA THR A 247 -18.87 21.35 19.38
C THR A 247 -19.05 22.36 18.25
N GLY A 248 -17.96 22.85 17.65
CA GLY A 248 -18.00 23.82 16.54
C GLY A 248 -18.25 25.27 16.97
N THR A 249 -18.33 25.54 18.28
CA THR A 249 -18.58 26.87 18.85
C THR A 249 -17.27 27.56 19.24
N TYR A 250 -16.41 27.86 18.26
CA TYR A 250 -15.10 28.47 18.53
C TYR A 250 -15.21 29.91 19.05
N GLU A 251 -16.15 30.72 18.52
CA GLU A 251 -16.29 32.13 18.89
C GLU A 251 -16.98 32.34 20.25
N GLN A 252 -17.86 31.44 20.67
CA GLN A 252 -18.60 31.57 21.94
C GLN A 252 -17.75 31.23 23.17
N GLU A 253 -16.72 30.38 23.02
CA GLU A 253 -15.81 30.00 24.13
C GLU A 253 -14.74 31.08 24.40
N LEU A 254 -14.34 31.85 23.38
CA LEU A 254 -13.39 32.97 23.53
C LEU A 254 -14.00 34.19 24.24
N LEU A 255 -15.31 34.38 24.14
CA LEU A 255 -16.03 35.46 24.82
C LEU A 255 -16.24 35.19 26.33
N TYR A 256 -15.79 34.04 26.85
CA TYR A 256 -16.05 33.60 28.23
C TYR A 256 -14.79 33.40 29.10
N GLN A 257 -13.67 34.05 28.77
CA GLN A 257 -12.53 34.12 29.70
C GLN A 257 -12.23 35.56 30.16
N SER A 258 -13.08 36.08 31.04
CA SER A 258 -12.58 36.92 32.14
C SER A 258 -11.94 36.00 33.18
N PRO A 259 -10.80 36.35 33.80
CA PRO A 259 -10.13 35.48 34.77
C PRO A 259 -10.92 35.48 36.09
N SER A 260 -11.94 34.64 36.19
CA SER A 260 -12.67 34.41 37.44
C SER A 260 -12.21 33.09 38.06
N THR A 261 -11.35 33.24 39.06
CA THR A 261 -11.28 32.46 40.30
C THR A 261 -11.37 30.93 40.19
N LEU A 262 -10.21 30.31 40.33
CA LEU A 262 -10.07 28.98 40.94
C LEU A 262 -10.82 28.95 42.27
N ASP A 263 -11.99 28.33 42.30
CA ASP A 263 -12.47 27.67 43.51
C ASP A 263 -13.15 26.35 43.15
N ILE A 264 -12.58 25.31 43.73
CA ILE A 264 -12.97 23.92 43.64
C ILE A 264 -14.33 23.76 44.34
N SER A 265 -15.34 23.20 43.67
CA SER A 265 -16.34 22.40 44.38
C SER A 265 -16.83 21.25 43.52
N SER A 266 -16.54 20.04 44.00
CA SER A 266 -16.84 18.75 43.37
C SER A 266 -18.20 18.17 43.80
N GLU A 267 -19.15 18.98 44.26
CA GLU A 267 -20.32 18.47 45.00
C GLU A 267 -21.69 18.55 44.33
N THR A 268 -21.86 19.17 43.17
CA THR A 268 -23.21 19.29 42.55
C THR A 268 -23.54 18.25 41.47
N PHE A 269 -22.65 17.30 41.16
CA PHE A 269 -22.87 16.35 40.05
C PHE A 269 -23.74 15.11 40.34
N PHE A 270 -24.20 14.91 41.59
CA PHE A 270 -24.91 13.67 41.98
C PHE A 270 -26.45 13.76 42.04
N LYS A 271 -27.08 14.88 41.69
CA LYS A 271 -28.53 15.05 41.93
C LYS A 271 -29.33 15.45 40.69
N SER A 272 -29.33 14.60 39.66
CA SER A 272 -30.48 14.49 38.75
C SER A 272 -30.45 13.16 37.99
N LYS A 273 -31.10 12.15 38.54
CA LYS A 273 -31.46 10.92 37.82
C LYS A 273 -32.87 10.52 38.23
N SER A 274 -33.85 10.95 37.43
CA SER A 274 -35.12 10.23 37.26
C SER A 274 -35.15 9.68 35.83
N PRO A 275 -35.63 8.44 35.60
CA PRO A 275 -35.58 7.81 34.30
C PRO A 275 -36.74 8.31 33.45
N VAL A 276 -36.47 9.02 32.36
CA VAL A 276 -37.49 9.36 31.36
C VAL A 276 -37.65 8.19 30.39
N SER A 277 -38.91 7.79 30.29
CA SER A 277 -39.53 6.72 29.51
C SER A 277 -39.02 6.54 28.07
N SER A 278 -38.94 5.27 27.67
CA SER A 278 -38.74 4.76 26.32
C SER A 278 -39.80 5.28 25.34
N TYR A 279 -39.38 5.97 24.28
CA TYR A 279 -40.25 6.32 23.17
C TYR A 279 -40.45 5.11 22.27
N LYS A 280 -41.72 4.75 22.09
CA LYS A 280 -42.21 3.72 21.19
C LYS A 280 -41.86 4.04 19.73
N LEU A 281 -41.35 3.03 19.03
CA LEU A 281 -41.43 2.93 17.57
C LEU A 281 -42.92 2.84 17.17
N VAL A 282 -43.35 3.74 16.28
CA VAL A 282 -44.59 3.59 15.51
C VAL A 282 -44.26 3.94 14.06
N ASN A 283 -44.44 2.92 13.21
CA ASN A 283 -44.48 2.85 11.74
C ASN A 283 -43.32 3.42 10.93
#